data_AF-A0A7C7VMA9-F1
#
_entry.id   AF-A0A7C7VMA9-F1
#
_cell.length_a   1.000
_cell.length_b   1.000
_cell.length_c   1.000
_cell.angle_alpha   90.00
_cell.angle_beta   90.00
_cell.angle_gamma   90.00
#
_symmetry.space_group_name_H-M   'P 1'
#
loop_
_entity.id
_entity.type
_entity.pdbx_description
1 polymer ?
#
loop_
_entity_poly.entity_id
_entity_poly.type
_entity_poly.pdbx_seq_one_letter_code
_entity_poly.pdbx_strand_id
1 'polypeptide(L)'
;MRGFYKKEIVAENVYKIIEVAVEIRAEILVIACPLCINFDSRQEMAMRLHPEMKGVPILYFTQLMALSFGCEDILDFQGNRMNPYTVLKKKELLGGF
;
A
#
# COMPACT_ATOMS: atom_id res chain seq x y z
N MET A 1 -9.39 -17.70 20.51
CA MET A 1 -10.46 -16.94 19.82
C MET A 1 -10.14 -16.82 18.34
N ARG A 2 -10.67 -17.70 17.49
CA ARG A 2 -10.61 -17.61 16.02
C ARG A 2 -12.05 -17.77 15.53
N GLY A 3 -12.76 -16.67 15.34
CA GLY A 3 -14.14 -16.69 14.88
C GLY A 3 -14.51 -15.29 14.40
N PHE A 4 -15.16 -15.24 13.22
CA PHE A 4 -15.76 -14.08 12.54
C PHE A 4 -14.94 -13.29 11.50
N TYR A 5 -13.60 -13.34 11.44
CA TYR A 5 -12.85 -12.67 10.37
C TYR A 5 -12.55 -13.61 9.19
N LYS A 6 -13.37 -13.55 8.13
CA LYS A 6 -13.10 -14.26 6.86
C LYS A 6 -12.11 -13.44 6.04
N LYS A 7 -10.88 -13.94 5.88
CA LYS A 7 -9.79 -13.22 5.19
C LYS A 7 -10.15 -12.93 3.74
N GLU A 8 -10.93 -13.82 3.14
CA GLU A 8 -11.41 -13.76 1.76
C GLU A 8 -12.34 -12.56 1.56
N ILE A 9 -13.24 -12.30 2.51
CA ILE A 9 -14.12 -11.11 2.46
C ILE A 9 -13.29 -9.82 2.53
N VAL A 10 -12.22 -9.82 3.33
CA VAL A 10 -11.37 -8.63 3.40
C VAL A 10 -10.51 -8.46 2.16
N ALA A 11 -9.97 -9.55 1.60
CA ALA A 11 -9.26 -9.52 0.33
C ALA A 11 -10.16 -8.98 -0.80
N GLU A 12 -11.43 -9.39 -0.82
CA GLU A 12 -12.44 -8.90 -1.76
C GLU A 12 -12.68 -7.38 -1.61
N ASN A 13 -12.79 -6.88 -0.38
CA ASN A 13 -12.94 -5.44 -0.14
C ASN A 13 -11.67 -4.65 -0.51
N VAL A 14 -10.49 -5.23 -0.28
CA VAL A 14 -9.21 -4.65 -0.69
C VAL A 14 -9.11 -4.55 -2.21
N TYR A 15 -9.51 -5.61 -2.93
CA TYR A 15 -9.57 -5.60 -4.39
C TYR A 15 -10.38 -4.42 -4.91
N LYS A 16 -11.64 -4.27 -4.46
CA LYS A 16 -12.53 -3.19 -4.92
C LYS A 16 -11.94 -1.79 -4.77
N ILE A 17 -11.25 -1.52 -3.66
CA ILE A 17 -10.66 -0.20 -3.40
C ILE A 17 -9.40 0.02 -4.24
N ILE A 18 -8.55 -1.00 -4.35
CA ILE A 18 -7.31 -0.92 -5.14
C ILE A 18 -7.64 -0.82 -6.63
N GLU A 19 -8.67 -1.53 -7.10
CA GLU A 19 -9.13 -1.44 -8.50
C GLU A 19 -9.56 -0.03 -8.85
N VAL A 20 -10.37 0.63 -8.01
CA VAL A 20 -10.70 2.05 -8.18
C VAL A 20 -9.44 2.91 -8.20
N ALA A 21 -8.46 2.65 -7.32
CA ALA A 21 -7.19 3.39 -7.32
C ALA A 21 -6.43 3.22 -8.64
N VAL A 22 -6.42 2.02 -9.21
CA VAL A 22 -5.80 1.72 -10.51
C VAL A 22 -6.56 2.41 -11.66
N GLU A 23 -7.90 2.39 -11.64
CA GLU A 23 -8.74 3.05 -12.64
C GLU A 23 -8.47 4.56 -12.71
N ILE A 24 -8.29 5.22 -11.56
CA ILE A 24 -7.91 6.63 -11.49
C ILE A 24 -6.41 6.87 -11.69
N ARG A 25 -5.64 5.84 -12.06
CA ARG A 25 -4.19 5.87 -12.33
C ARG A 25 -3.34 6.25 -11.12
N ALA A 26 -3.79 5.95 -9.90
CA ALA A 26 -2.97 6.10 -8.72
C ALA A 26 -1.81 5.10 -8.73
N GLU A 27 -0.60 5.59 -8.45
CA GLU A 27 0.62 4.77 -8.42
C GLU A 27 1.01 4.33 -7.00
N ILE A 28 0.44 4.98 -5.98
CA ILE A 28 0.63 4.69 -4.54
C ILE A 28 -0.69 4.97 -3.82
N LEU A 29 -1.02 4.16 -2.81
CA LEU A 29 -2.10 4.44 -1.87
C LEU A 29 -1.52 4.84 -0.50
N VAL A 30 -2.03 5.91 0.10
CA VAL A 30 -1.61 6.37 1.43
C VAL A 30 -2.65 5.94 2.47
N ILE A 31 -2.21 5.29 3.55
CA ILE A 31 -3.08 4.85 4.64
C ILE A 31 -2.71 5.50 5.97
N ALA A 32 -3.71 5.92 6.74
CA ALA A 32 -3.48 6.61 8.02
C ALA A 32 -3.80 5.77 9.27
N CYS A 33 -4.58 4.69 9.12
CA CYS A 33 -5.04 3.87 10.25
C CYS A 33 -4.24 2.55 10.33
N PRO A 34 -3.79 2.12 11.53
CA PRO A 34 -3.07 0.85 11.67
C PRO A 34 -3.90 -0.37 11.26
N LEU A 35 -5.23 -0.31 11.34
CA LEU A 35 -6.12 -1.38 10.85
C LEU A 35 -6.18 -1.45 9.31
N CYS A 36 -5.75 -0.40 8.60
CA CYS A 36 -5.62 -0.40 7.14
C CYS A 36 -4.43 -1.23 6.64
N ILE A 37 -3.66 -1.87 7.52
CA ILE A 37 -2.65 -2.88 7.15
C ILE A 37 -3.21 -4.02 6.27
N ASN A 38 -4.53 -4.17 6.22
CA ASN A 38 -5.20 -5.06 5.27
C ASN A 38 -4.85 -4.71 3.82
N PHE A 39 -4.73 -3.44 3.44
CA PHE A 39 -4.35 -3.05 2.08
C PHE A 39 -2.91 -3.44 1.74
N ASP A 40 -2.00 -3.48 2.71
CA ASP A 40 -0.63 -3.94 2.46
C ASP A 40 -0.54 -5.47 2.45
N SER A 41 -1.21 -6.15 3.40
CA SER A 41 -1.07 -7.60 3.63
C SER A 41 -2.04 -8.50 2.85
N ARG A 42 -3.15 -7.97 2.31
CA ARG A 42 -4.17 -8.77 1.62
C ARG A 42 -4.14 -8.65 0.10
N GLN A 43 -3.34 -7.76 -0.48
CA GLN A 43 -3.22 -7.64 -1.93
C GLN A 43 -2.74 -8.96 -2.56
N GLU A 44 -1.81 -9.69 -1.95
CA GLU A 44 -1.39 -11.02 -2.44
C GLU A 44 -2.56 -12.01 -2.54
N MET A 45 -3.47 -12.00 -1.57
CA MET A 45 -4.65 -12.86 -1.58
C MET A 45 -5.68 -12.35 -2.60
N ALA A 46 -5.88 -11.04 -2.68
CA ALA A 46 -6.76 -10.41 -3.65
C ALA A 46 -6.32 -10.74 -5.09
N MET A 47 -5.02 -10.66 -5.40
CA MET A 47 -4.46 -11.06 -6.70
C MET A 47 -4.60 -12.56 -7.01
N ARG A 48 -4.74 -13.43 -5.99
CA ARG A 48 -5.07 -14.85 -6.22
C ARG A 48 -6.54 -15.06 -6.53
N LEU A 49 -7.42 -14.23 -5.98
CA LEU A 49 -8.86 -14.27 -6.23
C LEU A 49 -9.22 -13.59 -7.56
N HIS A 50 -8.47 -12.55 -7.94
CA HIS A 50 -8.64 -11.72 -9.14
C HIS A 50 -7.30 -11.64 -9.89
N PRO A 51 -6.96 -12.61 -10.76
CA PRO A 51 -5.62 -12.73 -11.37
C PRO A 51 -5.16 -11.54 -12.23
N GLU A 52 -6.10 -10.75 -12.74
CA GLU A 52 -5.85 -9.53 -13.51
C GLU A 52 -5.56 -8.29 -12.66
N MET A 53 -5.81 -8.36 -11.35
CA MET A 53 -5.57 -7.27 -10.40
C MET A 53 -4.09 -6.89 -10.39
N LYS A 54 -3.82 -5.58 -10.50
CA LYS A 54 -2.48 -5.02 -10.27
C LYS A 54 -2.37 -4.52 -8.85
N GLY A 55 -1.31 -4.92 -8.15
CA GLY A 55 -0.99 -4.38 -6.84
C GLY A 55 -0.57 -2.91 -6.91
N VAL A 56 -0.90 -2.16 -5.86
CA VAL A 56 -0.48 -0.77 -5.65
C VAL A 56 0.34 -0.69 -4.36
N PRO A 57 1.58 -0.15 -4.39
CA PRO A 57 2.37 0.09 -3.19
C PRO A 57 1.63 0.94 -2.17
N ILE A 58 1.83 0.62 -0.89
CA ILE A 58 1.21 1.34 0.22
C ILE A 58 2.26 2.22 0.90
N LEU A 59 1.92 3.49 1.12
CA LEU A 59 2.62 4.37 2.06
C LEU A 59 1.80 4.52 3.33
N TYR A 60 2.43 4.37 4.48
CA TYR A 60 1.84 4.84 5.72
C TYR A 60 1.89 6.36 5.75
N PHE A 61 0.87 7.00 6.32
CA PHE A 61 0.78 8.45 6.38
C PHE A 61 2.03 9.08 7.05
N THR A 62 2.60 8.42 8.05
CA THR A 62 3.86 8.83 8.69
C THR A 62 5.07 8.71 7.76
N GLN A 63 5.11 7.72 6.85
CA GLN A 63 6.14 7.65 5.80
C GLN A 63 6.00 8.80 4.81
N LEU A 64 4.76 9.17 4.44
CA LEU A 64 4.52 10.35 3.60
C LEU A 64 4.99 11.63 4.30
N MET A 65 4.72 11.79 5.59
CA MET A 65 5.21 12.93 6.38
C MET A 65 6.74 12.97 6.42
N ALA A 66 7.39 11.84 6.69
CA ALA A 66 8.84 11.74 6.73
C ALA A 66 9.48 12.10 5.38
N LEU A 67 8.93 11.60 4.25
CA LEU A 67 9.32 12.02 2.90
C LEU A 67 9.18 13.54 2.72
N SER A 68 8.04 14.10 3.14
CA SER A 68 7.74 15.53 2.99
C SER A 68 8.64 16.43 3.86
N PHE A 69 9.21 15.88 4.94
CA PHE A 69 10.10 16.59 5.87
C PHE A 69 11.58 16.31 5.62
N GLY A 70 11.94 15.53 4.59
CA GLY A 70 13.33 15.15 4.31
C GLY A 70 13.93 14.16 5.32
N CYS A 71 13.10 13.47 6.11
CA CYS A 71 13.53 12.46 7.08
C CYS A 71 13.59 11.06 6.44
N GLU A 72 14.44 10.89 5.43
CA GLU A 72 14.45 9.63 4.64
C GLU A 72 15.07 8.44 5.38
N ASP A 73 15.91 8.72 6.38
CA ASP A 73 16.60 7.73 7.22
C ASP A 73 15.64 6.88 8.06
N ILE A 74 14.42 7.38 8.32
CA ILE A 74 13.42 6.71 9.16
C ILE A 74 12.28 6.05 8.36
N LEU A 75 12.35 6.03 7.03
CA LEU A 75 11.24 5.54 6.19
C LEU A 75 11.02 4.03 6.25
N ASP A 76 12.11 3.27 6.40
CA ASP A 76 12.14 1.81 6.49
C ASP A 76 11.20 1.08 5.51
N PHE A 77 11.35 1.35 4.21
CA PHE A 77 10.51 0.72 3.17
C PHE A 77 10.65 -0.80 3.07
N GLN A 78 11.60 -1.42 3.79
CA GLN A 78 11.73 -2.88 3.87
C GLN A 78 10.57 -3.52 4.64
N GLY A 79 9.89 -2.75 5.51
CA GLY A 79 8.71 -3.22 6.25
C GLY A 79 7.43 -3.31 5.40
N ASN A 80 7.37 -2.64 4.24
CA ASN A 80 6.20 -2.66 3.36
C ASN A 80 6.14 -3.97 2.57
N ARG A 81 4.95 -4.57 2.42
CA ARG A 81 4.78 -5.78 1.59
C ARG A 81 5.06 -5.51 0.12
N MET A 82 4.60 -4.36 -0.36
CA MET A 82 4.96 -3.84 -1.68
C MET A 82 5.74 -2.56 -1.53
N ASN A 83 7.04 -2.67 -1.75
CA ASN A 83 7.99 -1.60 -1.51
C ASN A 83 7.76 -0.40 -2.46
N PRO A 84 7.47 0.81 -1.94
CA PRO A 84 7.17 2.00 -2.75
C PRO A 84 8.43 2.66 -3.35
N TYR A 85 9.64 2.24 -2.98
CA TYR A 85 10.91 2.88 -3.35
C TYR A 85 11.03 3.09 -4.86
N THR A 86 10.74 2.08 -5.68
CA THR A 86 10.89 2.17 -7.14
C THR A 86 9.99 3.26 -7.74
N VAL A 87 8.76 3.37 -7.24
CA VAL A 87 7.80 4.38 -7.72
C VAL A 87 8.26 5.77 -7.30
N LEU A 88 8.63 5.94 -6.02
CA LEU A 88 9.10 7.22 -5.48
C LEU A 88 10.37 7.70 -6.17
N LYS A 89 11.34 6.80 -6.41
CA LYS A 89 12.58 7.10 -7.13
C LYS A 89 12.31 7.57 -8.56
N LYS A 90 11.43 6.86 -9.29
CA LYS A 90 11.06 7.22 -10.67
C LYS A 90 10.38 8.59 -10.75
N LYS A 91 9.69 9.00 -9.68
CA LYS A 91 9.01 10.29 -9.57
C LYS A 91 9.89 11.40 -8.99
N GLU A 92 11.16 11.11 -8.71
CA GLU A 92 12.09 12.07 -8.10
C GLU A 92 11.56 12.61 -6.75
N LEU A 93 10.86 11.75 -6.01
CA LEU A 93 10.31 12.04 -4.67
C LEU A 93 11.21 11.50 -3.55
N LEU A 94 12.44 11.11 -3.89
CA LEU A 94 13.49 10.69 -2.96
C LEU A 94 14.71 11.59 -3.19
N GLY A 95 15.45 11.90 -2.14
CA GLY A 95 16.55 12.87 -2.13
C GLY A 95 16.10 14.32 -2.23
N GLY A 96 14.84 14.62 -1.90
CA GLY A 96 14.30 15.98 -1.91
C GLY A 96 14.57 16.68 -0.58
N PHE A 97 15.19 17.87 -0.67
CA PHE A 97 15.71 18.77 0.38
C PHE A 97 17.18 18.55 0.78
#